data_AF-A0A2D7VYH0-F1
#
_entry.id   AF-A0A2D7VYH0-F1
#
_cell.length_a   1.000
_cell.length_b   1.000
_cell.length_c   1.000
_cell.angle_alpha   90.00
_cell.angle_beta   90.00
_cell.angle_gamma   90.00
#
_symmetry.space_group_name_H-M   'P 1'
#
loop_
_entity.id
_entity.type
_entity.pdbx_description
1 polymer ?
#
loop_
_entity_poly.entity_id
_entity_poly.type
_entity_poly.pdbx_seq_one_letter_code
_entity_poly.pdbx_strand_id
1 'polypeptide(L)'
;MPHGKAIPKRVKATIKRLNLRGVNKPKRTPRHKSKSHVVMAHFGSSYKLIRFGQQGAKTAGKPKRGESARMKAKRKSFKARHKRNIAKGPSSAAYWANRVKW
;
A
#
# COMPACT_ATOMS: atom_id res chain seq x y z
N MET A 1 -7.58 24.30 15.37
CA MET A 1 -8.03 23.00 14.83
C MET A 1 -7.06 21.91 15.30
N PRO A 2 -7.40 21.10 16.32
CA PRO A 2 -6.40 20.72 17.30
C PRO A 2 -5.73 19.34 17.04
N HIS A 3 -4.43 19.30 17.36
CA HIS A 3 -3.56 18.13 17.62
C HIS A 3 -3.05 17.31 16.42
N GLY A 4 -2.00 17.81 15.78
CA GLY A 4 -0.98 16.94 15.16
C GLY A 4 -0.31 16.07 16.23
N LYS A 5 -0.95 14.98 16.66
CA LYS A 5 -0.38 14.04 17.61
C LYS A 5 0.98 13.56 17.09
N ALA A 6 2.02 13.79 17.88
CA ALA A 6 3.36 13.31 17.57
C ALA A 6 3.32 11.79 17.34
N ILE A 7 3.98 11.32 16.28
CA ILE A 7 4.05 9.90 15.95
C ILE A 7 4.59 9.14 17.19
N PRO A 8 3.89 8.10 17.68
CA PRO A 8 4.32 7.36 18.87
C PRO A 8 5.74 6.83 18.73
N LYS A 9 6.52 6.83 19.83
CA LYS A 9 7.92 6.35 19.84
C LYS A 9 8.07 4.95 19.23
N ARG A 10 7.15 4.02 19.54
CA ARG A 10 7.09 2.66 18.95
C ARG A 10 6.98 2.65 17.42
N VAL A 11 6.22 3.60 16.86
CA VAL A 11 6.02 3.73 15.42
C VAL A 11 7.28 4.31 14.77
N LYS A 12 7.88 5.34 15.38
CA LYS A 12 9.17 5.91 14.92
C LYS A 12 10.28 4.85 14.91
N ALA A 13 10.39 4.04 15.97
CA ALA A 13 11.33 2.92 16.04
C ALA A 13 11.11 1.90 14.91
N THR A 14 9.86 1.55 14.62
CA THR A 14 9.54 0.63 13.52
C THR A 14 9.87 1.22 12.15
N ILE A 15 9.58 2.51 11.94
CA ILE A 15 9.94 3.25 10.72
C ILE A 15 11.46 3.23 10.52
N LYS A 16 12.24 3.52 11.57
CA LYS A 16 13.70 3.48 11.52
C LYS A 16 14.22 2.07 11.23
N ARG A 17 13.72 1.05 11.93
CA ARG A 17 14.11 -0.36 11.75
C ARG A 17 13.88 -0.88 10.34
N LEU A 18 12.76 -0.50 9.71
CA LEU A 18 12.43 -0.89 8.34
C LEU A 18 12.96 0.11 7.29
N ASN A 19 13.64 1.16 7.74
CA ASN A 19 14.15 2.26 6.95
C ASN A 19 13.05 2.82 6.01
N LEU A 20 11.88 3.15 6.59
CA LEU A 20 10.78 3.79 5.90
C LEU A 20 10.97 5.31 5.91
N ARG A 21 10.55 5.98 4.84
CA ARG A 21 10.61 7.45 4.72
C ARG A 21 9.59 8.17 5.63
N GLY A 22 8.70 7.44 6.28
CA GLY A 22 7.67 7.99 7.16
C GLY A 22 6.38 7.18 7.14
N VAL A 23 5.34 7.76 7.74
CA VAL A 23 3.97 7.22 7.70
C VAL A 23 3.32 7.50 6.35
N ASN A 24 2.43 6.60 5.90
CA ASN A 24 1.75 6.65 4.61
C ASN A 24 2.67 6.74 3.37
N LYS A 25 3.97 6.45 3.53
CA LYS A 25 4.98 6.41 2.47
C LYS A 25 5.42 4.97 2.21
N PRO A 26 4.83 4.27 1.22
CA PRO A 26 5.19 2.88 0.92
C PRO A 26 6.62 2.77 0.38
N LYS A 27 7.28 1.66 0.71
CA LYS A 27 8.63 1.31 0.29
C LYS A 27 8.66 -0.10 -0.32
N ARG A 28 9.48 -0.30 -1.37
CA ARG A 28 9.74 -1.63 -1.96
C ARG A 28 10.59 -2.49 -1.02
N THR A 29 10.26 -3.77 -0.93
CA THR A 29 10.97 -4.76 -0.13
C THR A 29 11.42 -5.93 -0.99
N PRO A 30 12.47 -5.77 -1.81
CA PRO A 30 12.88 -6.79 -2.78
C PRO A 30 13.34 -8.10 -2.12
N ARG A 31 13.90 -8.03 -0.90
CA ARG A 31 14.39 -9.19 -0.13
C ARG A 31 13.31 -9.91 0.68
N HIS A 32 12.05 -9.46 0.65
CA HIS A 32 10.99 -10.11 1.42
C HIS A 32 10.40 -11.28 0.64
N LYS A 33 10.30 -12.45 1.29
CA LYS A 33 9.88 -13.73 0.68
C LYS A 33 8.62 -13.63 -0.19
N SER A 34 7.53 -13.03 0.34
CA SER A 34 6.22 -13.05 -0.34
C SER A 34 5.62 -11.69 -0.70
N LYS A 35 6.09 -10.57 -0.12
CA LYS A 35 5.48 -9.25 -0.24
C LYS A 35 6.43 -8.25 -0.86
N SER A 36 5.93 -7.51 -1.85
CA SER A 36 6.74 -6.58 -2.64
C SER A 36 6.94 -5.21 -1.99
N HIS A 37 6.05 -4.81 -1.09
CA HIS A 37 6.07 -3.49 -0.46
C HIS A 37 5.67 -3.57 1.01
N VAL A 38 6.07 -2.53 1.74
CA VAL A 38 5.66 -2.26 3.12
C VAL A 38 5.33 -0.78 3.30
N VAL A 39 4.38 -0.48 4.18
CA VAL A 39 4.03 0.88 4.57
C VAL A 39 3.63 0.90 6.04
N MET A 40 4.03 1.97 6.74
CA MET A 40 3.43 2.31 8.02
C MET A 40 2.19 3.15 7.74
N ALA A 41 1.01 2.53 7.71
CA ALA A 41 -0.23 3.22 7.46
C ALA A 41 -0.69 3.99 8.70
N HIS A 42 -1.15 5.22 8.49
CA HIS A 42 -1.80 6.05 9.50
C HIS A 42 -3.23 6.37 9.01
N PHE A 43 -4.22 6.04 9.82
CA PHE A 43 -5.64 6.25 9.54
C PHE A 43 -6.36 6.65 10.83
N GLY A 44 -7.06 7.78 10.83
CA GLY A 44 -7.64 8.35 12.04
C GLY A 44 -6.58 8.55 13.12
N SER A 45 -6.74 7.85 14.24
CA SER A 45 -5.81 7.84 15.39
C SER A 45 -4.86 6.64 15.44
N SER A 46 -4.92 5.75 14.43
CA SER A 46 -4.29 4.43 14.46
C SER A 46 -3.14 4.29 13.47
N TYR A 47 -2.13 3.52 13.86
CA TYR A 47 -0.99 3.16 13.02
C TYR A 47 -0.95 1.65 12.81
N LYS A 48 -0.73 1.22 11.56
CA LYS A 48 -0.62 -0.19 11.21
C LYS A 48 0.51 -0.43 10.22
N LEU A 49 1.38 -1.36 10.54
CA LEU A 49 2.38 -1.84 9.58
C LEU A 49 1.69 -2.79 8.59
N ILE A 50 1.71 -2.45 7.31
CA ILE A 50 1.06 -3.23 6.26
C ILE A 50 2.11 -3.64 5.23
N ARG A 51 2.24 -4.95 5.00
CA ARG A 51 2.98 -5.50 3.85
C ARG A 51 2.00 -5.89 2.76
N PHE A 52 2.21 -5.42 1.54
CA PHE A 52 1.24 -5.57 0.46
C PHE A 52 1.89 -5.84 -0.90
N GLY A 53 1.05 -6.35 -1.81
CA GLY A 53 1.45 -6.81 -3.14
C GLY A 53 2.29 -8.09 -3.09
N GLN A 54 2.03 -9.01 -4.00
CA GLN A 54 2.82 -10.24 -4.12
C GLN A 54 4.16 -9.96 -4.81
N GLN A 55 5.23 -10.56 -4.29
CA GLN A 55 6.56 -10.53 -4.90
C GLN A 55 6.53 -11.27 -6.25
N GLY A 56 7.22 -10.74 -7.26
CA GLY A 56 7.24 -11.32 -8.62
C GLY A 56 5.95 -11.16 -9.44
N ALA A 57 4.85 -10.67 -8.84
CA ALA A 57 3.58 -10.54 -9.56
C ALA A 57 3.61 -9.43 -10.63
N LYS A 58 3.36 -9.83 -11.89
CA LYS A 58 3.16 -8.95 -13.05
C LYS A 58 1.77 -8.29 -12.98
N THR A 59 1.68 -7.14 -12.31
CA THR A 59 0.45 -6.35 -12.19
C THR A 59 0.23 -5.46 -13.42
N ALA A 60 -1.01 -4.98 -13.63
CA ALA A 60 -1.29 -4.06 -14.73
C ALA A 60 -0.50 -2.73 -14.62
N GLY A 61 -0.01 -2.39 -13.42
CA GLY A 61 0.64 -1.10 -13.18
C GLY A 61 -0.41 0.01 -13.16
N LYS A 62 0.01 1.28 -13.08
CA LYS A 62 -0.88 2.44 -13.24
C LYS A 62 -1.42 2.53 -14.68
N PRO A 63 -2.56 3.21 -14.94
CA PRO A 63 -3.07 3.38 -16.30
C PRO A 63 -2.05 4.13 -17.14
N LYS A 64 -1.83 3.67 -18.37
CA LYS A 64 -0.93 4.31 -19.33
C LYS A 64 -1.64 4.46 -20.67
N ARG A 65 -1.36 5.56 -21.37
CA ARG A 65 -1.88 5.78 -22.72
C ARG A 65 -1.36 4.68 -23.64
N GLY A 66 -2.25 4.06 -24.42
CA GLY A 66 -1.92 2.91 -25.27
C GLY A 66 -1.87 1.55 -24.58
N GLU A 67 -2.32 1.43 -23.32
CA GLU A 67 -2.35 0.11 -22.66
C GLU A 67 -3.35 -0.85 -23.33
N SER A 68 -2.96 -2.13 -23.44
CA SER A 68 -3.81 -3.15 -24.05
C SER A 68 -5.11 -3.36 -23.28
N ALA A 69 -6.17 -3.74 -23.99
CA ALA A 69 -7.46 -4.09 -23.38
C ALA A 69 -7.31 -5.14 -22.27
N ARG A 70 -6.36 -6.06 -22.41
CA ARG A 70 -6.01 -7.06 -21.40
C ARG A 70 -5.56 -6.44 -20.07
N MET A 71 -4.76 -5.37 -20.11
CA MET A 71 -4.30 -4.68 -18.89
C MET A 71 -5.42 -3.91 -18.22
N LYS A 72 -6.29 -3.26 -19.00
CA LYS A 72 -7.52 -2.62 -18.51
C LYS A 72 -8.44 -3.63 -17.82
N ALA A 73 -8.67 -4.78 -18.45
CA ALA A 73 -9.49 -5.86 -17.89
C ALA A 73 -8.90 -6.42 -16.58
N LYS A 74 -7.59 -6.68 -16.52
CA LYS A 74 -6.91 -7.12 -15.29
C LYS A 74 -7.10 -6.14 -14.14
N ARG A 75 -6.98 -4.84 -14.43
CA ARG A 75 -7.20 -3.75 -13.46
C ARG A 75 -8.65 -3.70 -12.99
N LYS A 76 -9.61 -3.78 -13.91
CA LYS A 76 -11.05 -3.81 -13.60
C LYS A 76 -11.38 -5.01 -12.70
N SER A 77 -10.87 -6.19 -13.03
CA SER A 77 -11.04 -7.41 -12.22
C SER A 77 -10.45 -7.28 -10.81
N PHE A 78 -9.25 -6.71 -10.68
CA PHE A 78 -8.66 -6.45 -9.35
C PHE A 78 -9.55 -5.52 -8.51
N LYS A 79 -9.98 -4.40 -9.10
CA LYS A 79 -10.85 -3.42 -8.42
C LYS A 79 -12.19 -4.02 -8.04
N ALA A 80 -12.79 -4.84 -8.91
CA ALA A 80 -14.05 -5.52 -8.63
C ALA A 80 -13.92 -6.48 -7.44
N ARG A 81 -12.92 -7.38 -7.46
CA ARG A 81 -12.70 -8.37 -6.39
C ARG A 81 -12.32 -7.75 -5.05
N HIS A 82 -11.65 -6.60 -5.06
CA HIS A 82 -11.16 -5.96 -3.83
C HIS A 82 -11.91 -4.68 -3.45
N LYS A 83 -13.03 -4.34 -4.09
CA LYS A 83 -13.79 -3.10 -3.87
C LYS A 83 -14.03 -2.82 -2.39
N ARG A 84 -14.55 -3.81 -1.65
CA ARG A 84 -14.83 -3.71 -0.20
C ARG A 84 -13.58 -3.38 0.63
N ASN A 85 -12.44 -3.99 0.29
CA ASN A 85 -11.19 -3.76 1.01
C ASN A 85 -10.48 -2.47 0.59
N ILE A 86 -10.72 -1.97 -0.63
CA ILE A 86 -10.24 -0.66 -1.06
C ILE A 86 -11.02 0.44 -0.31
N ALA A 87 -12.33 0.25 -0.14
CA ALA A 87 -13.19 1.20 0.60
C ALA A 87 -12.79 1.37 2.07
N LYS A 88 -12.16 0.36 2.69
CA LYS A 88 -11.60 0.46 4.06
C LYS A 88 -10.45 1.47 4.19
N GLY A 89 -9.94 2.01 3.07
CA GLY A 89 -8.93 3.07 3.07
C GLY A 89 -7.54 2.60 3.53
N PRO A 90 -6.71 3.50 4.10
CA PRO A 90 -5.31 3.22 4.44
C PRO A 90 -5.08 2.06 5.42
N SER A 91 -6.11 1.60 6.12
CA SER A 91 -6.06 0.43 7.01
C SER A 91 -5.87 -0.90 6.27
N SER A 92 -6.07 -0.93 4.94
CA SER A 92 -6.15 -2.14 4.12
C SER A 92 -4.98 -2.31 3.15
N ALA A 93 -4.46 -3.54 3.03
CA ALA A 93 -3.44 -3.88 2.05
C ALA A 93 -3.92 -3.70 0.60
N ALA A 94 -5.21 -3.91 0.33
CA ALA A 94 -5.78 -3.76 -1.02
C ALA A 94 -5.80 -2.29 -1.46
N TYR A 95 -6.05 -1.36 -0.53
CA TYR A 95 -5.97 0.08 -0.81
C TYR A 95 -4.56 0.49 -1.24
N TRP A 96 -3.54 0.05 -0.51
CA TRP A 96 -2.14 0.33 -0.87
C TRP A 96 -1.71 -0.35 -2.16
N ALA A 97 -2.13 -1.60 -2.38
CA ALA A 97 -1.90 -2.29 -3.64
C ALA A 97 -2.57 -1.55 -4.81
N ASN A 98 -3.81 -1.07 -4.64
CA ASN A 98 -4.50 -0.29 -5.64
C ASN A 98 -3.73 1.00 -5.95
N ARG A 99 -3.35 1.79 -4.95
CA ARG A 99 -2.67 3.07 -5.16
C ARG A 99 -1.28 2.95 -5.80
N VAL A 100 -0.55 1.87 -5.51
CA VAL A 100 0.84 1.72 -5.94
C VAL A 100 0.95 0.86 -7.20
N LYS A 101 0.10 -0.16 -7.36
CA LYS A 101 0.26 -1.20 -8.41
C LYS A 101 -0.89 -1.30 -9.42
N TRP A 102 -2.08 -0.76 -9.16
CA TRP A 102 -3.27 -0.89 -10.02
C TRP A 102 -3.93 0.47 -10.34
#